data_AF-A0A1P8KJ13-F1
#
_entry.id   AF-A0A1P8KJ13-F1
#
_cell.length_a   1.000
_cell.length_b   1.000
_cell.length_c   1.000
_cell.angle_alpha   90.00
_cell.angle_beta   90.00
_cell.angle_gamma   90.00
#
_symmetry.space_group_name_H-M   'P 1'
#
loop_
_entity.id
_entity.type
_entity.pdbx_description
1 polymer ?
#
loop_
_entity_poly.entity_id
_entity_poly.type
_entity_poly.pdbx_seq_one_letter_code
_entity_poly.pdbx_strand_id
1 'polypeptide(L)'
;MILNLSKIKTESLLLFCKDLILSYKDKEEINITGTDKELIEKFNKISDVMLKEINKATLSSDYYMKNRKHYRVKAVLDGYNYINKQISKSLEKKRTFNPSMLYFSLLALWFKELNKESRSKEYIFFSLYTYGNVYDELLVKVKNSDFKRLNISMIEVAEELIYKLDSYSFK
;
A
#
# COMPACT_ATOMS: atom_id res chain seq x y z
N MET A 1 -16.22 6.29 -23.86
CA MET A 1 -15.49 5.06 -23.53
C MET A 1 -15.67 4.79 -22.04
N ILE A 2 -16.14 3.61 -21.64
CA ILE A 2 -16.43 3.31 -20.24
C ILE A 2 -15.11 2.95 -19.54
N LEU A 3 -14.63 3.84 -18.68
CA LEU A 3 -13.48 3.57 -17.83
C LEU A 3 -13.91 2.64 -16.69
N ASN A 4 -13.23 1.51 -16.53
CA ASN A 4 -13.40 0.68 -15.34
C ASN A 4 -12.71 1.37 -14.16
N LEU A 5 -13.49 2.11 -13.38
CA LEU A 5 -13.03 2.90 -12.23
C LEU A 5 -12.34 2.02 -11.17
N SER A 6 -12.85 0.81 -10.92
CA SER A 6 -12.24 -0.14 -9.96
C SER A 6 -10.82 -0.50 -10.38
N LYS A 7 -10.61 -0.80 -11.66
CA LYS A 7 -9.27 -1.09 -12.20
C LYS A 7 -8.33 0.10 -12.12
N ILE A 8 -8.82 1.30 -12.43
CA ILE A 8 -8.01 2.52 -12.34
C ILE A 8 -7.57 2.77 -10.90
N LYS A 9 -8.48 2.71 -9.93
CA LYS A 9 -8.18 2.89 -8.50
C LYS A 9 -7.21 1.82 -7.99
N THR A 10 -7.40 0.58 -8.41
CA THR A 10 -6.51 -0.53 -8.07
C THR A 10 -5.10 -0.27 -8.59
N GLU A 11 -4.98 0.12 -9.87
CA GLU A 11 -3.69 0.45 -10.48
C GLU A 11 -3.03 1.65 -9.79
N SER A 12 -3.79 2.71 -9.47
CA SER A 12 -3.31 3.86 -8.68
C SER A 12 -2.79 3.44 -7.30
N LEU A 13 -3.51 2.56 -6.60
CA LEU A 13 -3.13 2.07 -5.28
C LEU A 13 -1.86 1.23 -5.32
N LEU A 14 -1.75 0.35 -6.32
CA LEU A 14 -0.57 -0.47 -6.53
C LEU A 14 0.66 0.38 -6.85
N LEU A 15 0.53 1.42 -7.69
CA LEU A 15 1.62 2.36 -7.94
C LEU A 15 2.06 3.11 -6.70
N PHE A 16 1.10 3.57 -5.88
CA PHE A 16 1.43 4.20 -4.62
C PHE A 16 2.19 3.25 -3.68
N CYS A 17 1.74 2.01 -3.54
CA CYS A 17 2.40 1.02 -2.69
C CYS A 17 3.80 0.67 -3.22
N LYS A 18 3.98 0.59 -4.54
CA LYS A 18 5.31 0.40 -5.17
C LYS A 18 6.27 1.51 -4.77
N ASP A 19 5.86 2.77 -4.94
CA ASP A 19 6.69 3.92 -4.60
C ASP A 19 6.96 3.97 -3.10
N LEU A 20 5.97 3.63 -2.27
CA LEU A 20 6.18 3.55 -0.83
C LEU A 20 7.24 2.50 -0.48
N ILE A 21 7.14 1.28 -1.01
CA ILE A 21 8.13 0.21 -0.81
C ILE A 21 9.53 0.68 -1.22
N LEU A 22 9.67 1.24 -2.42
CA LEU A 22 10.94 1.73 -2.94
C LEU A 22 11.51 2.91 -2.12
N SER A 23 10.66 3.68 -1.44
CA SER A 23 11.10 4.84 -0.66
C SER A 23 11.80 4.49 0.66
N TYR A 24 11.59 3.28 1.20
CA TYR A 24 12.21 2.84 2.46
C TYR A 24 13.06 1.58 2.31
N LYS A 25 12.85 0.79 1.25
CA LYS A 25 13.68 -0.37 0.95
C LYS A 25 15.15 0.09 0.88
N ASP A 26 16.02 -0.68 1.53
CA ASP A 26 17.47 -0.45 1.62
C ASP A 26 17.90 0.79 2.43
N LYS A 27 16.98 1.49 3.11
CA LYS A 27 17.37 2.48 4.13
C LYS A 27 17.72 1.76 5.43
N GLU A 28 19.02 1.63 5.71
CA GLU A 28 19.59 0.99 6.90
C GLU A 28 19.13 1.61 8.24
N GLU A 29 18.54 2.80 8.21
CA GLU A 29 18.15 3.58 9.39
C GLU A 29 16.67 3.53 9.76
N ILE A 30 15.93 2.45 9.47
CA ILE A 30 14.70 2.23 10.23
C ILE A 30 15.10 1.68 11.60
N ASN A 31 15.67 2.57 12.44
CA ASN A 31 15.75 2.43 13.88
C ASN A 31 14.32 2.41 14.42
N ILE A 32 13.60 1.33 14.14
CA ILE A 32 12.37 1.01 14.83
C ILE A 32 12.80 0.59 16.23
N THR A 33 12.95 1.58 17.09
CA THR A 33 13.28 1.44 18.51
C THR A 33 12.47 0.31 19.14
N GLY A 34 13.15 -0.81 19.43
CA GLY A 34 12.56 -1.98 20.09
C GLY A 34 12.05 -3.12 19.19
N THR A 35 12.64 -3.33 18.00
CA THR A 35 12.23 -4.38 17.06
C THR A 35 13.38 -5.35 16.79
N ASP A 36 13.12 -6.65 16.93
CA ASP A 36 14.11 -7.71 16.66
C ASP A 36 14.59 -7.66 15.20
N LYS A 37 15.91 -7.76 14.98
CA LYS A 37 16.53 -7.81 13.63
C LYS A 37 15.87 -8.86 12.73
N GLU A 38 15.47 -9.99 13.30
CA GLU A 38 14.78 -11.07 12.60
C GLU A 38 13.42 -10.63 12.01
N LEU A 39 12.70 -9.77 12.72
CA LEU A 39 11.41 -9.22 12.28
C LEU A 39 11.62 -8.28 11.08
N ILE A 40 12.67 -7.44 11.14
CA ILE A 40 13.05 -6.52 10.06
C ILE A 40 13.44 -7.29 8.79
N GLU A 41 14.26 -8.33 8.91
CA GLU A 41 14.63 -9.18 7.78
C GLU A 41 13.42 -9.89 7.15
N LYS A 42 12.49 -10.39 7.97
CA LYS A 42 11.23 -10.95 7.48
C LYS A 42 10.43 -9.91 6.70
N PHE A 43 10.34 -8.67 7.19
CA PHE A 43 9.62 -7.61 6.47
C PHE A 43 10.26 -7.22 5.15
N ASN A 44 11.59 -7.16 5.10
CA ASN A 44 12.29 -6.87 3.84
C ASN A 44 11.99 -7.97 2.82
N LYS A 45 12.04 -9.25 3.22
CA LYS A 45 11.67 -10.38 2.35
C LYS A 45 10.22 -10.28 1.86
N ILE A 46 9.27 -9.97 2.73
CA ILE A 46 7.87 -9.84 2.30
C ILE A 46 7.70 -8.62 1.39
N SER A 47 8.36 -7.49 1.69
CA SER A 47 8.35 -6.29 0.84
C SER A 47 8.89 -6.58 -0.56
N ASP A 48 9.96 -7.38 -0.67
CA ASP A 48 10.52 -7.81 -1.95
C ASP A 48 9.56 -8.66 -2.76
N VAL A 49 8.90 -9.62 -2.12
CA VAL A 49 7.89 -10.45 -2.78
C VAL A 49 6.72 -9.59 -3.24
N MET A 50 6.23 -8.68 -2.38
CA MET A 50 5.13 -7.77 -2.71
C MET A 50 5.50 -6.85 -3.89
N LEU A 51 6.70 -6.28 -3.87
CA LEU A 51 7.20 -5.43 -4.95
C LEU A 51 7.29 -6.20 -6.27
N LYS A 52 7.73 -7.46 -6.24
CA LYS A 52 7.77 -8.32 -7.43
C LYS A 52 6.39 -8.53 -8.03
N GLU A 53 5.38 -8.80 -7.20
CA GLU A 53 4.01 -9.00 -7.69
C GLU A 53 3.37 -7.68 -8.16
N ILE A 54 3.60 -6.57 -7.46
CA ILE A 54 3.14 -5.24 -7.91
C ILE A 54 3.74 -4.89 -9.28
N ASN A 55 5.02 -5.22 -9.52
CA ASN A 55 5.66 -4.96 -10.81
C ASN A 55 5.11 -5.83 -11.95
N LYS A 56 4.48 -6.97 -11.67
CA LYS A 56 3.75 -7.74 -12.70
C LYS A 56 2.39 -7.13 -13.03
N ALA A 57 1.77 -6.48 -12.04
CA ALA A 57 0.44 -5.89 -12.13
C ALA A 57 0.43 -4.43 -12.63
N THR A 58 1.60 -3.77 -12.65
CA THR A 58 1.76 -2.36 -13.04
C THR A 58 2.77 -2.22 -14.16
N LEU A 59 2.74 -1.07 -14.85
CA LEU A 59 3.73 -0.75 -15.88
C LEU A 59 4.95 -0.06 -15.26
N SER A 60 5.99 0.16 -16.07
CA SER A 60 7.15 0.93 -15.62
C SER A 60 6.79 2.40 -15.39
N SER A 61 7.48 3.07 -14.45
CA SER A 61 7.24 4.48 -14.15
C SER A 61 7.40 5.36 -15.41
N ASP A 62 8.39 5.04 -16.25
CA ASP A 62 8.60 5.67 -17.56
C ASP A 62 7.39 5.59 -18.49
N TYR A 63 6.69 4.46 -18.49
CA TYR A 63 5.49 4.29 -19.30
C TYR A 63 4.41 5.28 -18.88
N TYR A 64 4.15 5.41 -17.57
CA TYR A 64 3.14 6.36 -17.07
C TYR A 64 3.54 7.80 -17.39
N MET A 65 4.81 8.16 -17.23
CA MET A 65 5.29 9.52 -17.51
C MET A 65 5.20 9.87 -19.00
N LYS A 66 5.65 8.98 -19.89
CA LYS A 66 5.57 9.18 -21.35
C LYS A 66 4.12 9.26 -21.83
N ASN A 67 3.22 8.48 -21.24
CA ASN A 67 1.83 8.40 -21.65
C ASN A 67 0.88 9.23 -20.79
N ARG A 68 1.37 10.21 -20.00
CA ARG A 68 0.55 11.01 -19.08
C ARG A 68 -0.66 11.72 -19.70
N LYS A 69 -0.64 11.95 -21.03
CA LYS A 69 -1.76 12.55 -21.79
C LYS A 69 -2.83 11.54 -22.17
N HIS A 70 -2.53 10.24 -22.19
CA HIS A 70 -3.49 9.19 -22.48
C HIS A 70 -4.52 9.12 -21.36
N TYR A 71 -5.81 9.22 -21.69
CA TYR A 71 -6.90 9.42 -20.73
C TYR A 71 -6.89 8.40 -19.56
N ARG A 72 -6.58 7.12 -19.83
CA ARG A 72 -6.51 6.08 -18.80
C ARG A 72 -5.34 6.31 -17.85
N VAL A 73 -4.16 6.60 -18.42
CA VAL A 73 -2.92 6.84 -17.67
C VAL A 73 -3.08 8.10 -16.83
N LYS A 74 -3.69 9.14 -17.40
CA LYS A 74 -4.06 10.35 -16.67
C LYS A 74 -4.93 10.03 -15.45
N ALA A 75 -6.00 9.26 -15.64
CA ALA A 75 -6.88 8.87 -14.53
C ALA A 75 -6.15 8.06 -13.45
N VAL A 76 -5.25 7.14 -13.84
CA VAL A 76 -4.41 6.40 -12.89
C VAL A 76 -3.50 7.35 -12.10
N LEU A 77 -2.84 8.30 -12.76
CA LEU A 77 -1.98 9.30 -12.12
C LEU A 77 -2.78 10.27 -11.22
N ASP A 78 -3.99 10.66 -11.62
CA ASP A 78 -4.88 11.48 -10.80
C ASP A 78 -5.27 10.74 -9.51
N GLY A 79 -5.48 9.43 -9.60
CA GLY A 79 -5.84 8.58 -8.47
C GLY A 79 -4.64 8.38 -7.53
N TYR A 80 -3.45 8.19 -8.10
CA TYR A 80 -2.20 8.17 -7.36
C TYR A 80 -1.98 9.49 -6.60
N ASN A 81 -2.16 10.62 -7.28
CA ASN A 81 -2.00 11.94 -6.67
C ASN A 81 -3.02 12.20 -5.56
N TYR A 82 -4.26 11.73 -5.75
CA TYR A 82 -5.29 11.78 -4.72
C TYR A 82 -4.86 10.99 -3.48
N ILE A 83 -4.43 9.73 -3.66
CA ILE A 83 -3.94 8.87 -2.58
C ILE A 83 -2.78 9.54 -1.84
N ASN A 84 -1.77 9.99 -2.58
CA ASN A 84 -0.60 10.65 -2.00
C ASN A 84 -1.00 11.86 -1.17
N LYS A 85 -1.86 12.74 -1.71
CA LYS A 85 -2.35 13.94 -1.00
C LYS A 85 -3.11 13.60 0.28
N GLN A 86 -3.95 12.55 0.29
CA GLN A 86 -4.68 12.14 1.48
C GLN A 86 -3.74 11.56 2.54
N ILE A 87 -2.80 10.69 2.14
CA ILE A 87 -1.81 10.11 3.06
C ILE A 87 -0.91 11.20 3.63
N SER A 88 -0.38 12.11 2.81
CA SER A 88 0.47 13.21 3.30
C SER A 88 -0.24 14.03 4.37
N LYS A 89 -1.53 14.34 4.19
CA LYS A 89 -2.33 15.05 5.21
C LYS A 89 -2.48 14.25 6.51
N SER A 90 -2.70 12.94 6.41
CA SER A 90 -2.85 12.07 7.58
C SER A 90 -1.51 11.86 8.30
N LEU A 91 -0.40 11.86 7.57
CA LEU A 91 0.96 11.69 8.09
C LEU A 91 1.60 12.99 8.57
N GLU A 92 1.26 14.16 8.04
CA GLU A 92 1.75 15.47 8.55
C GLU A 92 1.47 15.67 10.04
N LYS A 93 0.36 15.08 10.53
CA LYS A 93 0.00 15.10 11.96
C LYS A 93 0.80 14.10 12.81
N LYS A 94 1.54 13.17 12.19
CA LYS A 94 2.25 12.07 12.85
C LYS A 94 3.76 12.22 12.63
N ARG A 95 4.53 12.29 13.73
CA ARG A 95 6.00 12.43 13.64
C ARG A 95 6.70 11.15 13.15
N THR A 96 6.05 9.99 13.28
CA THR A 96 6.58 8.68 12.90
C THR A 96 5.48 7.83 12.28
N PHE A 97 5.86 6.97 11.33
CA PHE A 97 4.93 6.03 10.68
C PHE A 97 5.68 4.77 10.26
N ASN A 98 4.99 3.63 10.20
CA ASN A 98 5.54 2.37 9.70
C ASN A 98 5.08 2.17 8.25
N PRO A 99 5.96 2.41 7.25
CA PRO A 99 5.57 2.32 5.84
C PRO A 99 5.14 0.90 5.46
N SER A 100 5.78 -0.13 6.04
CA SER A 100 5.44 -1.52 5.77
C SER A 100 4.02 -1.83 6.19
N MET A 101 3.68 -1.52 7.44
CA MET A 101 2.33 -1.73 7.95
C MET A 101 1.29 -0.95 7.14
N LEU A 102 1.63 0.27 6.71
CA LEU A 102 0.73 1.11 5.92
C LEU A 102 0.39 0.48 4.57
N TYR A 103 1.37 0.14 3.72
CA TYR A 103 1.03 -0.43 2.41
C TYR A 103 0.35 -1.80 2.54
N PHE A 104 0.75 -2.63 3.52
CA PHE A 104 0.07 -3.89 3.75
C PHE A 104 -1.39 -3.68 4.11
N SER A 105 -1.68 -2.75 5.01
CA SER A 105 -3.06 -2.43 5.43
C SER A 105 -3.88 -1.91 4.26
N LEU A 106 -3.30 -1.05 3.42
CA LEU A 106 -3.95 -0.52 2.22
C LEU A 106 -4.38 -1.63 1.25
N LEU A 107 -3.45 -2.54 0.93
CA LEU A 107 -3.72 -3.65 0.01
C LEU A 107 -4.68 -4.67 0.63
N ALA A 108 -4.53 -4.96 1.93
CA ALA A 108 -5.41 -5.83 2.70
C ALA A 108 -6.87 -5.34 2.64
N LEU A 109 -7.11 -4.08 3.02
CA LEU A 109 -8.45 -3.50 3.01
C LEU A 109 -9.05 -3.46 1.60
N TRP A 110 -8.27 -3.06 0.60
CA TRP A 110 -8.76 -2.96 -0.78
C TRP A 110 -9.16 -4.31 -1.38
N PHE A 111 -8.25 -5.30 -1.29
CA PHE A 111 -8.46 -6.59 -1.93
C PHE A 111 -9.29 -7.53 -1.07
N LYS A 112 -8.95 -7.70 0.22
CA LYS A 112 -9.60 -8.72 1.06
C LYS A 112 -10.94 -8.26 1.61
N GLU A 113 -10.99 -7.10 2.26
CA GLU A 113 -12.21 -6.65 2.96
C GLU A 113 -13.25 -6.13 1.99
N LEU A 114 -12.85 -5.24 1.08
CA LEU A 114 -13.77 -4.69 0.08
C LEU A 114 -13.96 -5.59 -1.14
N ASN A 115 -13.26 -6.73 -1.21
CA ASN A 115 -13.37 -7.74 -2.26
C ASN A 115 -13.20 -7.15 -3.67
N LYS A 116 -12.40 -6.06 -3.82
CA LYS A 116 -12.19 -5.36 -5.08
C LYS A 116 -11.29 -6.19 -6.00
N GLU A 117 -11.62 -6.20 -7.29
CA GLU A 117 -10.94 -7.01 -8.31
C GLU A 117 -10.88 -8.53 -7.99
N SER A 118 -11.86 -9.07 -7.25
CA SER A 118 -11.86 -10.45 -6.74
C SER A 118 -11.78 -11.60 -7.74
N ARG A 119 -11.92 -11.29 -9.02
CA ARG A 119 -11.81 -12.25 -10.13
C ARG A 119 -10.54 -12.06 -10.96
N SER A 120 -9.71 -11.08 -10.63
CA SER A 120 -8.49 -10.78 -11.37
C SER A 120 -7.36 -11.74 -10.96
N LYS A 121 -6.42 -12.05 -11.86
CA LYS A 121 -5.30 -12.94 -11.51
C LYS A 121 -4.33 -12.28 -10.52
N GLU A 122 -4.28 -10.94 -10.51
CA GLU A 122 -3.51 -10.17 -9.53
C GLU A 122 -4.05 -10.38 -8.10
N TYR A 123 -5.33 -10.73 -7.95
CA TYR A 123 -6.07 -10.85 -6.70
C TYR A 123 -5.64 -12.01 -5.77
N ILE A 124 -5.17 -13.12 -6.33
CA ILE A 124 -4.97 -14.36 -5.55
C ILE A 124 -3.79 -14.20 -4.59
N PHE A 125 -2.72 -13.53 -5.02
CA PHE A 125 -1.53 -13.34 -4.19
C PHE A 125 -1.80 -12.35 -3.04
N PHE A 126 -2.37 -11.18 -3.34
CA PHE A 126 -2.59 -10.13 -2.33
C PHE A 126 -3.65 -10.53 -1.28
N SER A 127 -4.63 -11.37 -1.64
CA SER A 127 -5.68 -11.82 -0.73
C SER A 127 -5.26 -12.95 0.21
N LEU A 128 -4.32 -13.80 -0.21
CA LEU A 128 -3.84 -14.94 0.58
C LEU A 128 -2.69 -14.58 1.53
N TYR A 129 -1.85 -13.61 1.14
CA TYR A 129 -0.61 -13.32 1.87
C TYR A 129 -0.78 -12.31 3.01
N THR A 130 -1.76 -11.40 2.91
CA THR A 130 -1.86 -10.22 3.79
C THR A 130 -2.38 -10.50 5.18
N TYR A 131 -3.34 -11.42 5.37
CA TYR A 131 -4.06 -11.51 6.66
C TYR A 131 -3.41 -12.43 7.70
N GLY A 132 -3.04 -13.66 7.33
CA GLY A 132 -2.55 -14.62 8.33
C GLY A 132 -1.13 -14.32 8.79
N ASN A 133 -0.22 -14.07 7.84
CA ASN A 133 1.20 -14.04 8.15
C ASN A 133 1.70 -12.66 8.60
N VAL A 134 1.11 -11.58 8.10
CA VAL A 134 1.65 -10.23 8.33
C VAL A 134 1.05 -9.57 9.58
N TYR A 135 -0.26 -9.72 9.82
CA TYR A 135 -0.91 -9.16 11.01
C TYR A 135 -0.44 -9.84 12.31
N ASP A 136 -0.30 -11.17 12.30
CA ASP A 136 0.23 -11.90 13.47
C ASP A 136 1.65 -11.45 13.81
N GLU A 137 2.50 -11.25 12.80
CA GLU A 137 3.88 -10.77 13.00
C GLU A 137 3.92 -9.30 13.44
N LEU A 138 3.11 -8.41 12.85
CA LEU A 138 3.16 -6.95 13.10
C LEU A 138 2.37 -6.50 14.35
N LEU A 139 1.33 -7.22 14.76
CA LEU A 139 0.45 -6.81 15.87
C LEU A 139 0.55 -7.73 17.08
N VAL A 140 0.62 -9.05 16.84
CA VAL A 140 0.54 -10.04 17.93
C VAL A 140 1.93 -10.29 18.51
N LYS A 141 2.91 -10.62 17.67
CA LYS A 141 4.26 -11.04 18.10
C LYS A 141 5.15 -9.91 18.60
N VAL A 142 4.91 -8.66 18.19
CA VAL A 142 5.69 -7.53 18.72
C VAL A 142 5.41 -7.37 20.21
N LYS A 143 6.44 -7.20 21.03
CA LYS A 143 6.27 -6.98 22.48
C LYS A 143 6.19 -5.49 22.86
N ASN A 144 6.76 -4.61 22.03
CA ASN A 144 6.76 -3.17 22.27
C ASN A 144 5.37 -2.54 22.02
N SER A 145 4.79 -1.94 23.06
CA SER A 145 3.47 -1.31 23.02
C SER A 145 3.42 -0.05 22.16
N ASP A 146 4.50 0.72 22.08
CA ASP A 146 4.58 1.91 21.21
C ASP A 146 4.58 1.52 19.75
N PHE A 147 5.29 0.45 19.39
CA PHE A 147 5.27 -0.07 18.03
C PHE A 147 3.92 -0.65 17.64
N LYS A 148 3.21 -1.31 18.57
CA LYS A 148 1.82 -1.74 18.33
C LYS A 148 0.92 -0.55 18.07
N ARG A 149 0.99 0.50 18.90
CA ARG A 149 0.22 1.74 18.70
C ARG A 149 0.52 2.37 17.34
N LEU A 150 1.79 2.40 16.94
CA LEU A 150 2.19 2.88 15.63
C LEU A 150 1.52 2.08 14.51
N ASN A 151 1.57 0.75 14.57
CA ASN A 151 0.98 -0.15 13.57
C ASN A 151 -0.55 -0.03 13.50
N ILE A 152 -1.23 0.02 14.65
CA ILE A 152 -2.68 0.28 14.71
C ILE A 152 -3.00 1.59 14.01
N SER A 153 -2.21 2.63 14.28
CA SER A 153 -2.42 3.92 13.65
C SER A 153 -2.20 3.91 12.13
N MET A 154 -1.44 2.94 11.59
CA MET A 154 -1.29 2.75 10.13
C MET A 154 -2.52 2.08 9.53
N ILE A 155 -3.14 1.14 10.26
CA ILE A 155 -4.40 0.52 9.87
C ILE A 155 -5.50 1.58 9.78
N GLU A 156 -5.63 2.44 10.80
CA GLU A 156 -6.64 3.51 10.82
C GLU A 156 -6.49 4.46 9.62
N VAL A 157 -5.24 4.84 9.28
CA VAL A 157 -4.96 5.69 8.11
C VAL A 157 -5.32 4.97 6.82
N ALA A 158 -5.01 3.69 6.72
CA ALA A 158 -5.35 2.89 5.56
C ALA A 158 -6.86 2.76 5.40
N GLU A 159 -7.59 2.52 6.48
CA GLU A 159 -9.04 2.42 6.51
C GLU A 159 -9.71 3.71 6.03
N GLU A 160 -9.34 4.84 6.63
CA GLU A 160 -9.86 6.15 6.24
C GLU A 160 -9.62 6.43 4.75
N LEU A 161 -8.41 6.13 4.26
CA LEU A 161 -8.07 6.34 2.86
C LEU A 161 -8.86 5.42 1.93
N ILE A 162 -8.93 4.13 2.23
CA ILE A 162 -9.50 3.12 1.33
C ILE A 162 -10.99 3.35 1.15
N TYR A 163 -11.74 3.69 2.20
CA TYR A 163 -13.15 4.05 2.06
C TYR A 163 -13.34 5.31 1.22
N LYS A 164 -12.50 6.33 1.43
CA LYS A 164 -12.51 7.55 0.61
C LYS A 164 -12.18 7.24 -0.85
N LEU A 165 -11.16 6.43 -1.12
CA LEU A 165 -10.78 6.00 -2.46
C LEU A 165 -11.89 5.21 -3.14
N ASP A 166 -12.57 4.30 -2.43
CA ASP A 166 -13.69 3.54 -2.99
C ASP A 166 -14.86 4.44 -3.38
N SER A 167 -15.15 5.47 -2.57
CA SER A 167 -16.16 6.49 -2.90
C SER A 167 -15.72 7.51 -3.96
N TYR A 168 -14.42 7.63 -4.24
CA TYR A 168 -13.86 8.66 -5.12
C TYR A 168 -14.33 8.49 -6.57
N SER A 169 -14.77 9.58 -7.20
CA SER A 169 -15.12 9.60 -8.62
C SER A 169 -14.19 10.53 -9.36
N PHE A 170 -13.56 10.04 -10.43
CA PHE A 170 -12.75 10.83 -11.34
C PHE A 170 -13.70 11.69 -12.17
N LYS A 171 -13.99 12.91 -11.70
CA LYS A 171 -14.74 13.92 -12.45
C LYS A 171 -13.85 14.62 -13.46
#